data_AF-A0A0C3KI30-F1
#
_entry.id   AF-A0A0C3KI30-F1
#
_cell.length_a   1.000
_cell.length_b   1.000
_cell.length_c   1.000
_cell.angle_alpha   90.00
_cell.angle_beta   90.00
_cell.angle_gamma   90.00
#
_symmetry.space_group_name_H-M   'P 1'
#
loop_
_entity.id
_entity.type
_entity.pdbx_description
1 polymer ?
#
loop_
_entity_poly.entity_id
_entity_poly.type
_entity_poly.pdbx_seq_one_letter_code
_entity_poly.pdbx_strand_id
1 'polypeptide(L)'
;MSSLGEDEQFNLLQAVLAPLLSALSQSLQTHMKDSKDVLPVFKAHHLIQALASIVKGFPDAPTSANSEHPPAKRFEAFKQVAEAVLVSLEAFGSFKIIRDAARFAFTRLVAGAGVAVAQYIPTLTSRLLSADCDPSEIVELLSFLGLVFHRHLGAEVIDMLDQLLLPLTTKVSAVITQPVDGTDAQQANAETKKAYLDFILSIATGPLVTVFISPRNISSFPSLVEGIMGFATDTTYPPSQRTAISILANFCLEFGPPEGAPLPVKKPGAKEEAQTHYVPGFEQVIYDRLIPLAFSIPLLPGFNWKDGLTIQVTNEIGVMLKATYRARGQEVLDFLANSFLPSQNAPQETIIELVTKLQSEDQKAFRKYFTAFLQARR
;
A
#
# COMPACT_ATOMS: atom_id res chain seq x y z
N MET A 1 40.13 -19.01 -7.36
CA MET A 1 39.18 -19.34 -8.44
C MET A 1 39.00 -18.06 -9.24
N SER A 2 39.47 -18.04 -10.50
CA SER A 2 39.24 -16.89 -11.40
C SER A 2 37.75 -16.70 -11.60
N SER A 3 37.26 -15.46 -11.50
CA SER A 3 35.87 -15.14 -11.83
C SER A 3 35.61 -15.50 -13.30
N LEU A 4 34.53 -16.25 -13.56
CA LEU A 4 34.04 -16.52 -14.91
C LEU A 4 33.79 -15.19 -15.64
N GLY A 5 34.13 -15.09 -16.93
CA GLY A 5 33.80 -13.90 -17.73
C GLY A 5 32.28 -13.73 -17.89
N GLU A 6 31.80 -12.50 -18.10
CA GLU A 6 30.36 -12.21 -18.19
C GLU A 6 29.65 -13.01 -19.29
N ASP A 7 30.30 -13.20 -20.43
CA ASP A 7 29.77 -14.00 -21.55
C ASP A 7 29.63 -15.47 -21.18
N GLU A 8 30.60 -16.01 -20.44
CA GLU A 8 30.57 -17.40 -19.99
C GLU A 8 29.48 -17.61 -18.94
N GLN A 9 29.34 -16.68 -17.99
CA GLN A 9 28.24 -16.69 -17.01
C GLN A 9 26.87 -16.62 -17.70
N PHE A 10 26.71 -15.76 -18.71
CA PHE A 10 25.47 -15.66 -19.47
C PHE A 10 25.17 -16.93 -20.26
N ASN A 11 26.16 -17.50 -20.95
CA ASN A 11 26.00 -18.72 -21.72
C ASN A 11 25.60 -19.91 -20.83
N LEU A 12 26.20 -20.03 -19.64
CA LEU A 12 25.82 -21.04 -18.66
C LEU A 12 24.40 -20.82 -18.14
N LEU A 13 24.02 -19.58 -17.83
CA LEU A 13 22.65 -19.26 -17.44
C LEU A 13 21.64 -19.63 -18.53
N GLN A 14 21.93 -19.29 -19.79
CA GLN A 14 21.10 -19.63 -20.93
C GLN A 14 21.00 -21.15 -21.16
N ALA A 15 22.10 -21.89 -20.99
CA ALA A 15 22.10 -23.35 -21.10
C ALA A 15 21.16 -24.02 -20.09
N VAL A 16 20.94 -23.39 -18.92
CA VAL A 16 19.99 -23.86 -17.90
C VAL A 16 18.57 -23.36 -18.17
N LEU A 17 18.39 -22.09 -18.55
CA LEU A 17 17.07 -21.50 -18.75
C LEU A 17 16.37 -21.99 -20.02
N ALA A 18 17.09 -22.10 -21.14
CA ALA A 18 16.53 -22.47 -22.44
C ALA A 18 15.71 -23.78 -22.44
N PRO A 19 16.17 -24.91 -21.87
CA PRO A 19 15.37 -26.13 -21.84
C PRO A 19 14.09 -25.98 -21.01
N LEU A 20 14.13 -25.20 -19.91
CA LEU A 20 12.95 -24.95 -19.07
C LEU A 20 11.93 -24.06 -19.78
N LEU A 21 12.39 -23.00 -20.46
CA LEU A 21 11.54 -22.11 -21.25
C LEU A 21 10.89 -22.85 -22.43
N SER A 22 11.66 -23.72 -23.10
CA SER A 22 11.14 -24.58 -24.18
C SER A 22 10.08 -25.56 -23.67
N ALA A 23 10.34 -26.23 -22.54
CA ALA A 23 9.37 -27.14 -21.92
C ALA A 23 8.09 -26.42 -21.47
N LEU A 24 8.20 -25.16 -21.03
CA LEU A 24 7.05 -24.33 -20.65
C LEU A 24 6.21 -23.98 -21.87
N SER A 25 6.88 -23.56 -22.95
CA SER A 25 6.24 -23.29 -24.26
C SER A 25 5.53 -24.53 -24.82
N GLN A 26 6.13 -25.71 -24.69
CA GLN A 26 5.48 -26.96 -25.09
C GLN A 26 4.23 -27.26 -24.25
N SER A 27 4.29 -27.01 -22.94
CA SER A 27 3.14 -27.23 -22.04
C SER A 27 1.96 -26.32 -22.43
N LEU A 28 2.24 -25.07 -22.80
CA LEU A 28 1.24 -24.14 -23.34
C LEU A 28 0.59 -24.68 -24.60
N GLN A 29 1.39 -25.12 -25.58
CA GLN A 29 0.88 -25.66 -26.84
C GLN A 29 0.04 -26.93 -26.65
N THR A 30 0.39 -27.79 -25.70
CA THR A 30 -0.40 -28.99 -25.39
C THR A 30 -1.76 -28.61 -24.82
N HIS A 31 -1.82 -27.67 -23.87
CA HIS A 31 -3.09 -27.24 -23.28
C HIS A 31 -4.00 -26.53 -24.30
N MET A 32 -3.43 -25.77 -25.24
CA MET A 32 -4.20 -25.17 -26.32
C MET A 32 -4.86 -26.21 -27.24
N LYS A 33 -4.30 -27.41 -27.36
CA LYS A 33 -4.85 -28.51 -28.17
C LYS A 33 -5.90 -29.32 -27.41
N ASP A 34 -5.70 -29.52 -26.11
CA ASP A 34 -6.65 -30.19 -25.22
C ASP A 34 -6.74 -29.46 -23.88
N SER A 35 -7.74 -28.59 -23.76
CA SER A 35 -7.95 -27.78 -22.56
C SER A 35 -8.48 -28.58 -21.36
N LYS A 36 -8.85 -29.85 -21.56
CA LYS A 36 -9.32 -30.74 -20.48
C LYS A 36 -8.17 -31.44 -19.77
N ASP A 37 -7.01 -31.56 -20.42
CA ASP A 37 -5.82 -32.10 -19.78
C ASP A 37 -5.21 -31.08 -18.82
N VAL A 38 -5.16 -31.45 -17.55
CA VAL A 38 -4.59 -30.63 -16.47
C VAL A 38 -3.09 -30.88 -16.28
N LEU A 39 -2.53 -31.95 -16.85
CA LEU A 39 -1.11 -32.27 -16.73
C LEU A 39 -0.18 -31.14 -17.23
N PRO A 40 -0.47 -30.47 -18.37
CA PRO A 40 0.33 -29.33 -18.82
C PRO A 40 0.31 -28.16 -17.84
N VAL A 41 -0.78 -27.99 -17.09
CA VAL A 41 -0.91 -26.94 -16.06
C VAL A 41 0.04 -27.22 -14.90
N PHE A 42 0.04 -28.45 -14.37
CA PHE A 42 0.99 -28.84 -13.30
C PHE A 42 2.44 -28.74 -13.76
N LYS A 43 2.73 -29.14 -14.99
CA LYS A 43 4.07 -29.01 -15.57
C LYS A 43 4.50 -27.54 -15.68
N ALA A 44 3.60 -26.67 -16.16
CA ALA A 44 3.85 -25.24 -16.21
C ALA A 44 4.11 -24.64 -14.82
N HIS A 45 3.32 -25.02 -13.81
CA HIS A 45 3.51 -24.59 -12.42
C HIS A 45 4.93 -24.87 -11.92
N HIS A 46 5.41 -26.12 -12.05
CA HIS A 46 6.76 -26.49 -11.59
C HIS A 46 7.87 -25.83 -12.40
N LEU A 47 7.66 -25.64 -13.71
CA LEU A 47 8.63 -24.93 -14.55
C LEU A 47 8.75 -23.45 -14.15
N ILE A 48 7.64 -22.76 -13.87
CA ILE A 48 7.64 -21.39 -13.34
C ILE A 48 8.40 -21.34 -12.00
N GLN A 49 8.14 -22.27 -11.09
CA GLN A 49 8.85 -22.33 -9.80
C GLN A 49 10.35 -22.58 -9.97
N ALA A 50 10.75 -23.46 -10.89
CA ALA A 50 12.15 -23.75 -11.18
C ALA A 50 12.87 -22.50 -11.74
N LEU A 51 12.27 -21.84 -12.74
CA LEU A 51 12.79 -20.60 -13.31
C LEU A 51 12.97 -19.52 -12.25
N ALA A 52 11.97 -19.31 -11.39
CA ALA A 52 12.02 -18.36 -10.28
C ALA A 52 13.09 -18.71 -9.24
N SER A 53 13.29 -20.00 -8.96
CA SER A 53 14.30 -20.48 -8.01
C SER A 53 15.73 -20.29 -8.54
N ILE A 54 15.92 -20.37 -9.85
CA ILE A 54 17.20 -20.03 -10.50
C ILE A 54 17.49 -18.54 -10.31
N VAL A 55 16.51 -17.65 -10.56
CA VAL A 55 16.65 -16.20 -10.35
C VAL A 55 17.05 -15.89 -8.90
N LYS A 56 16.38 -16.54 -7.93
CA LYS A 56 16.71 -16.42 -6.50
C LYS A 56 18.17 -16.78 -6.17
N GLY A 57 18.80 -17.65 -6.96
CA GLY A 57 20.20 -18.05 -6.76
C GLY A 57 21.20 -16.93 -7.05
N PHE A 58 20.77 -15.84 -7.68
CA PHE A 58 21.61 -14.67 -7.93
C PHE A 58 21.47 -13.63 -6.82
N PRO A 59 22.50 -12.79 -6.59
CA PRO A 59 22.41 -11.65 -5.70
C PRO A 59 21.26 -10.72 -6.11
N ASP A 60 20.62 -10.13 -5.11
CA ASP A 60 19.58 -9.13 -5.32
C ASP A 60 20.12 -7.92 -6.12
N ALA A 61 19.25 -7.30 -6.91
CA ALA A 61 19.58 -6.11 -7.67
C ALA A 61 20.01 -4.98 -6.71
N PRO A 62 21.08 -4.25 -7.04
CA PRO A 62 21.52 -3.15 -6.20
C PRO A 62 20.47 -2.05 -6.14
N THR A 63 20.19 -1.58 -4.93
CA THR A 63 19.25 -0.48 -4.66
C THR A 63 19.94 0.88 -4.56
N SER A 64 21.28 0.92 -4.61
CA SER A 64 22.07 2.16 -4.52
C SER A 64 22.96 2.36 -5.75
N ALA A 65 23.16 3.62 -6.14
CA ALA A 65 23.98 4.00 -7.29
C ALA A 65 25.48 3.65 -7.15
N ASN A 66 25.96 3.34 -5.93
CA ASN A 66 27.37 3.04 -5.64
C ASN A 66 27.69 1.54 -5.62
N SER A 67 26.75 0.70 -6.06
CA SER A 67 26.91 -0.76 -6.03
C SER A 67 27.43 -1.25 -7.37
N GLU A 68 28.25 -2.32 -7.37
CA GLU A 68 28.61 -3.00 -8.62
C GLU A 68 27.34 -3.44 -9.36
N HIS A 69 27.16 -2.95 -10.58
CA HIS A 69 25.99 -3.27 -11.38
C HIS A 69 26.14 -4.68 -11.96
N PRO A 70 25.13 -5.55 -11.79
CA PRO A 70 25.12 -6.85 -12.45
C PRO A 70 25.28 -6.72 -13.97
N PRO A 71 25.88 -7.71 -14.66
CA PRO A 71 26.02 -7.70 -16.10
C PRO A 71 24.68 -7.52 -16.82
N ALA A 72 24.62 -6.64 -17.83
CA ALA A 72 23.38 -6.32 -18.55
C ALA A 72 22.67 -7.57 -19.11
N LYS A 73 23.46 -8.54 -19.59
CA LYS A 73 22.98 -9.82 -20.14
C LYS A 73 22.23 -10.68 -19.11
N ARG A 74 22.54 -10.54 -17.81
CA ARG A 74 21.76 -11.22 -16.74
C ARG A 74 20.33 -10.71 -16.72
N PHE A 75 20.14 -9.39 -16.83
CA PHE A 75 18.81 -8.80 -16.83
C PHE A 75 18.02 -9.20 -18.08
N GLU A 76 18.66 -9.34 -19.24
CA GLU A 76 18.01 -9.88 -20.45
C GLU A 76 17.46 -11.29 -20.22
N ALA A 77 18.24 -12.18 -19.58
CA ALA A 77 17.77 -13.51 -19.22
C ALA A 77 16.58 -13.46 -18.24
N PHE A 78 16.60 -12.56 -17.25
CA PHE A 78 15.48 -12.39 -16.32
C PHE A 78 14.22 -11.82 -16.99
N LYS A 79 14.37 -10.94 -17.98
CA LYS A 79 13.26 -10.44 -18.81
C LYS A 79 12.60 -11.58 -19.60
N GLN A 80 13.39 -12.48 -20.20
CA GLN A 80 12.86 -13.67 -20.88
C GLN A 80 12.03 -14.55 -19.93
N VAL A 81 12.49 -14.72 -18.68
CA VAL A 81 11.73 -15.45 -17.66
C VAL A 81 10.44 -14.71 -17.32
N ALA A 82 10.48 -13.39 -17.10
CA ALA A 82 9.29 -12.59 -16.81
C ALA A 82 8.23 -12.70 -17.92
N GLU A 83 8.65 -12.60 -19.19
CA GLU A 83 7.80 -12.74 -20.36
C GLU A 83 7.16 -14.13 -20.43
N ALA A 84 7.95 -15.19 -20.24
CA ALA A 84 7.44 -16.56 -20.25
C ALA A 84 6.43 -16.82 -19.12
N VAL A 85 6.66 -16.26 -17.92
CA VAL A 85 5.70 -16.33 -16.81
C VAL A 85 4.41 -15.60 -17.14
N LEU A 86 4.50 -14.40 -17.73
CA LEU A 86 3.32 -13.64 -18.14
C LEU A 86 2.50 -14.41 -19.18
N VAL A 87 3.13 -14.89 -20.26
CA VAL A 87 2.45 -15.68 -21.30
C VAL A 87 1.79 -16.92 -20.68
N SER A 88 2.45 -17.56 -19.72
CA SER A 88 1.88 -18.70 -19.02
C SER A 88 0.68 -18.34 -18.15
N LEU A 89 0.75 -17.19 -17.47
CA LEU A 89 -0.37 -16.67 -16.68
C LEU A 89 -1.57 -16.30 -17.56
N GLU A 90 -1.34 -15.85 -18.79
CA GLU A 90 -2.42 -15.55 -19.74
C GLU A 90 -3.13 -16.81 -20.22
N ALA A 91 -2.39 -17.88 -20.51
CA ALA A 91 -2.97 -19.15 -20.95
C ALA A 91 -3.61 -19.96 -19.82
N PHE A 92 -3.05 -19.91 -18.61
CA PHE A 92 -3.45 -20.76 -17.49
C PHE A 92 -4.00 -19.98 -16.29
N GLY A 93 -4.36 -18.70 -16.47
CA GLY A 93 -4.70 -17.78 -15.38
C GLY A 93 -5.95 -18.13 -14.58
N SER A 94 -6.80 -19.04 -15.07
CA SER A 94 -7.95 -19.58 -14.33
C SER A 94 -7.52 -20.49 -13.17
N PHE A 95 -6.32 -21.08 -13.23
CA PHE A 95 -5.82 -21.97 -12.20
C PHE A 95 -5.07 -21.20 -11.11
N LYS A 96 -5.58 -21.24 -9.87
CA LYS A 96 -4.96 -20.59 -8.71
C LYS A 96 -3.48 -20.94 -8.53
N ILE A 97 -3.10 -22.21 -8.73
CA ILE A 97 -1.70 -22.65 -8.62
C ILE A 97 -0.74 -21.92 -9.58
N ILE A 98 -1.22 -21.46 -10.73
CA ILE A 98 -0.42 -20.68 -11.69
C ILE A 98 -0.34 -19.23 -11.25
N ARG A 99 -1.43 -18.66 -10.75
CA ARG A 99 -1.44 -17.31 -10.16
C ARG A 99 -0.48 -17.21 -8.97
N ASP A 100 -0.50 -18.20 -8.08
CA ASP A 100 0.44 -18.35 -6.95
C ASP A 100 1.89 -18.44 -7.46
N ALA A 101 2.16 -19.29 -8.46
CA ALA A 101 3.49 -19.46 -9.04
C ALA A 101 3.99 -18.18 -9.73
N ALA A 102 3.11 -17.43 -10.40
CA ALA A 102 3.45 -16.16 -11.04
C ALA A 102 3.81 -15.10 -10.00
N ARG A 103 3.02 -14.95 -8.91
CA ARG A 103 3.37 -14.07 -7.78
C ARG A 103 4.72 -14.44 -7.17
N PHE A 104 4.95 -15.74 -6.94
CA PHE A 104 6.23 -16.25 -6.45
C PHE A 104 7.40 -15.89 -7.38
N ALA A 105 7.24 -16.12 -8.69
CA ALA A 105 8.25 -15.81 -9.69
C ALA A 105 8.56 -14.31 -9.75
N PHE A 106 7.54 -13.47 -9.79
CA PHE A 106 7.71 -12.02 -9.84
C PHE A 106 8.32 -11.44 -8.57
N THR A 107 8.05 -12.01 -7.40
CA THR A 107 8.74 -11.63 -6.16
C THR A 107 10.26 -11.84 -6.29
N ARG A 108 10.69 -12.94 -6.91
CA ARG A 108 12.12 -13.23 -7.14
C ARG A 108 12.71 -12.39 -8.27
N LEU A 109 11.97 -12.20 -9.36
CA LEU A 109 12.38 -11.36 -10.47
C LEU A 109 12.58 -9.91 -10.04
N VAL A 110 11.67 -9.34 -9.26
CA VAL A 110 11.82 -7.98 -8.73
C VAL A 110 13.03 -7.91 -7.79
N ALA A 111 13.21 -8.89 -6.90
CA ALA A 111 14.38 -8.91 -6.02
C ALA A 111 15.71 -8.99 -6.80
N GLY A 112 15.81 -9.84 -7.83
CA GLY A 112 17.03 -10.07 -8.60
C GLY A 112 17.28 -9.09 -9.75
N ALA A 113 16.23 -8.51 -10.34
CA ALA A 113 16.30 -7.62 -11.51
C ALA A 113 15.98 -6.15 -11.21
N GLY A 114 15.33 -5.88 -10.08
CA GLY A 114 14.90 -4.55 -9.68
C GLY A 114 14.03 -3.86 -10.73
N VAL A 115 14.35 -2.60 -11.04
CA VAL A 115 13.60 -1.78 -12.00
C VAL A 115 13.57 -2.37 -13.42
N ALA A 116 14.54 -3.23 -13.78
CA ALA A 116 14.61 -3.82 -15.12
C ALA A 116 13.38 -4.68 -15.49
N VAL A 117 12.63 -5.16 -14.49
CA VAL A 117 11.37 -5.90 -14.68
C VAL A 117 10.13 -5.14 -14.23
N ALA A 118 10.27 -3.89 -13.78
CA ALA A 118 9.13 -3.08 -13.29
C ALA A 118 8.06 -2.89 -14.37
N GLN A 119 8.46 -2.69 -15.63
CA GLN A 119 7.54 -2.56 -16.77
C GLN A 119 6.54 -3.73 -16.95
N TYR A 120 6.83 -4.91 -16.39
CA TYR A 120 5.95 -6.08 -16.48
C TYR A 120 4.91 -6.16 -15.37
N ILE A 121 5.05 -5.37 -14.29
CA ILE A 121 4.17 -5.39 -13.12
C ILE A 121 2.75 -4.91 -13.44
N PRO A 122 2.51 -3.90 -14.30
CA PRO A 122 1.14 -3.56 -14.70
C PRO A 122 0.43 -4.73 -15.38
N THR A 123 1.11 -5.38 -16.33
CA THR A 123 0.60 -6.54 -17.04
C THR A 123 0.34 -7.71 -16.08
N LEU A 124 1.27 -8.00 -15.17
CA LEU A 124 1.06 -9.01 -14.12
C LEU A 124 -0.18 -8.69 -13.28
N THR A 125 -0.29 -7.46 -12.79
CA THR A 125 -1.37 -7.01 -11.92
C THR A 125 -2.72 -7.16 -12.61
N SER A 126 -2.84 -6.71 -13.86
CA SER A 126 -4.06 -6.85 -14.65
C SER A 126 -4.50 -8.31 -14.82
N ARG A 127 -3.54 -9.23 -15.01
CA ARG A 127 -3.80 -10.67 -15.17
C ARG A 127 -4.15 -11.36 -13.85
N LEU A 128 -3.60 -10.90 -12.74
CA LEU A 128 -3.90 -11.42 -11.39
C LEU A 128 -5.23 -10.88 -10.83
N LEU A 129 -5.71 -9.72 -11.30
CA LEU A 129 -7.01 -9.16 -10.92
C LEU A 129 -8.20 -9.74 -11.70
N SER A 130 -8.04 -10.93 -12.28
CA SER A 130 -9.07 -11.62 -13.05
C SER A 130 -10.36 -11.88 -12.24
N ALA A 131 -11.42 -12.30 -12.92
CA ALA A 131 -12.71 -12.57 -12.27
C ALA A 131 -12.60 -13.68 -11.20
N ASP A 132 -11.73 -14.66 -11.40
CA ASP A 132 -11.56 -15.84 -10.55
C ASP A 132 -10.57 -15.64 -9.38
N CYS A 133 -10.26 -14.39 -9.04
CA CYS A 133 -9.30 -14.05 -7.98
C CYS A 133 -9.96 -14.10 -6.60
N ASP A 134 -9.49 -15.01 -5.75
CA ASP A 134 -10.01 -15.16 -4.38
C ASP A 134 -9.56 -14.01 -3.47
N PRO A 135 -10.29 -13.68 -2.39
CA PRO A 135 -9.90 -12.63 -1.44
C PRO A 135 -8.49 -12.79 -0.87
N SER A 136 -8.06 -14.03 -0.59
CA SER A 136 -6.70 -14.32 -0.12
C SER A 136 -5.62 -13.98 -1.15
N GLU A 137 -5.90 -14.15 -2.44
CA GLU A 137 -4.99 -13.77 -3.51
C GLU A 137 -4.86 -12.26 -3.66
N ILE A 138 -5.93 -11.52 -3.37
CA ILE A 138 -5.90 -10.05 -3.31
C ILE A 138 -4.99 -9.59 -2.17
N VAL A 139 -5.10 -10.21 -0.98
CA VAL A 139 -4.21 -9.93 0.16
C VAL A 139 -2.75 -10.15 -0.22
N GLU A 140 -2.43 -11.28 -0.86
CA GLU A 140 -1.08 -11.59 -1.34
C GLU A 140 -0.59 -10.58 -2.39
N LEU A 141 -1.45 -10.21 -3.34
CA LEU A 141 -1.11 -9.25 -4.40
C LEU A 141 -0.83 -7.87 -3.84
N LEU A 142 -1.67 -7.37 -2.93
CA LEU A 142 -1.48 -6.06 -2.28
C LEU A 142 -0.19 -6.03 -1.46
N SER A 143 0.09 -7.11 -0.73
CA SER A 143 1.33 -7.27 0.03
C SER A 143 2.56 -7.27 -0.87
N PHE A 144 2.50 -8.00 -1.99
CA PHE A 144 3.54 -8.02 -3.01
C PHE A 144 3.79 -6.62 -3.58
N LEU A 145 2.73 -5.93 -4.03
CA LEU A 145 2.85 -4.59 -4.62
C LEU A 145 3.42 -3.57 -3.62
N GLY A 146 2.96 -3.58 -2.37
CA GLY A 146 3.52 -2.72 -1.31
C GLY A 146 5.04 -2.93 -1.14
N LEU A 147 5.50 -4.18 -1.17
CA LEU A 147 6.94 -4.49 -1.11
C LEU A 147 7.70 -4.00 -2.35
N VAL A 148 7.16 -4.20 -3.55
CA VAL A 148 7.78 -3.75 -4.81
C VAL A 148 7.97 -2.23 -4.79
N PHE A 149 6.92 -1.49 -4.44
CA PHE A 149 6.93 -0.03 -4.43
C PHE A 149 7.86 0.55 -3.38
N HIS A 150 7.92 -0.06 -2.19
CA HIS A 150 8.85 0.36 -1.15
C HIS A 150 10.32 0.06 -1.51
N ARG A 151 10.59 -1.05 -2.21
CA ARG A 151 11.96 -1.49 -2.51
C ARG A 151 12.61 -0.75 -3.69
N HIS A 152 11.81 -0.30 -4.66
CA HIS A 152 12.31 0.28 -5.92
C HIS A 152 11.84 1.71 -6.15
N LEU A 153 11.95 2.57 -5.14
CA LEU A 153 11.53 3.98 -5.23
C LEU A 153 12.25 4.71 -6.38
N GLY A 154 11.47 5.17 -7.37
CA GLY A 154 11.94 5.90 -8.55
C GLY A 154 10.77 6.34 -9.44
N ALA A 155 11.04 7.18 -10.44
CA ALA A 155 10.02 7.75 -11.33
C ALA A 155 9.20 6.68 -12.08
N GLU A 156 9.86 5.62 -12.56
CA GLU A 156 9.20 4.49 -13.25
C GLU A 156 8.18 3.79 -12.36
N VAL A 157 8.48 3.66 -11.07
CA VAL A 157 7.61 3.02 -10.10
C VAL A 157 6.42 3.91 -9.72
N ILE A 158 6.63 5.23 -9.67
CA ILE A 158 5.55 6.19 -9.45
C ILE A 158 4.56 6.16 -10.63
N ASP A 159 5.05 6.22 -11.86
CA ASP A 159 4.19 6.16 -13.07
C ASP A 159 3.43 4.82 -13.16
N MET A 160 4.10 3.72 -12.82
CA MET A 160 3.47 2.41 -12.72
C MET A 160 2.34 2.37 -11.68
N LEU A 161 2.58 2.89 -10.48
CA LEU A 161 1.58 2.96 -9.43
C LEU A 161 0.43 3.89 -9.84
N ASP A 162 0.71 4.99 -10.53
CA ASP A 162 -0.30 5.90 -11.08
C ASP A 162 -1.31 5.17 -11.95
N GLN A 163 -0.83 4.34 -12.88
CA GLN A 163 -1.66 3.54 -13.76
C GLN A 163 -2.47 2.46 -13.02
N LEU A 164 -1.96 1.94 -11.89
CA LEU A 164 -2.53 0.80 -11.18
C LEU A 164 -3.46 1.15 -10.02
N LEU A 165 -3.33 2.34 -9.43
CA LEU A 165 -4.06 2.70 -8.21
C LEU A 165 -5.58 2.58 -8.38
N LEU A 166 -6.14 3.18 -9.44
CA LEU A 166 -7.58 3.17 -9.66
C LEU A 166 -8.15 1.77 -9.97
N PRO A 167 -7.58 0.97 -10.89
CA PRO A 167 -8.02 -0.42 -11.09
C PRO A 167 -7.98 -1.28 -9.83
N LEU A 168 -6.91 -1.14 -9.02
CA LEU A 168 -6.76 -1.89 -7.76
C LEU A 168 -7.81 -1.49 -6.74
N THR A 169 -7.94 -0.19 -6.46
CA THR A 169 -8.90 0.32 -5.47
C THR A 169 -10.34 -0.03 -5.87
N THR A 170 -10.68 0.02 -7.16
CA THR A 170 -12.01 -0.37 -7.67
C THR A 170 -12.28 -1.85 -7.44
N LYS A 171 -11.36 -2.73 -7.84
CA LYS A 171 -11.54 -4.19 -7.68
C LYS A 171 -11.61 -4.59 -6.21
N VAL A 172 -10.72 -4.06 -5.37
CA VAL A 172 -10.71 -4.35 -3.94
C VAL A 172 -12.00 -3.85 -3.29
N SER A 173 -12.44 -2.63 -3.61
CA SER A 173 -13.71 -2.06 -3.11
C SER A 173 -14.90 -2.95 -3.47
N ALA A 174 -14.95 -3.47 -4.70
CA ALA A 174 -15.99 -4.37 -5.14
C ALA A 174 -16.02 -5.70 -4.37
N VAL A 175 -14.89 -6.16 -3.83
CA VAL A 175 -14.79 -7.39 -3.03
C VAL A 175 -15.16 -7.14 -1.57
N ILE A 176 -14.63 -6.08 -0.96
CA ILE A 176 -14.85 -5.81 0.48
C ILE A 176 -16.29 -5.37 0.79
N THR A 177 -17.01 -4.84 -0.19
CA THR A 177 -18.40 -4.38 -0.05
C THR A 177 -19.43 -5.49 -0.26
N GLN A 178 -19.00 -6.68 -0.71
CA GLN A 178 -19.93 -7.80 -0.86
C GLN A 178 -20.41 -8.26 0.52
N PRO A 179 -21.69 -8.63 0.65
CA PRO A 179 -22.19 -9.26 1.87
C PRO A 179 -21.44 -10.57 2.10
N VAL A 180 -20.95 -10.76 3.32
CA VAL A 180 -20.25 -11.98 3.74
C VAL A 180 -21.13 -12.78 4.66
N ASP A 181 -21.17 -14.09 4.45
CA ASP A 181 -21.91 -15.04 5.27
C ASP A 181 -20.96 -16.10 5.85
N GLY A 182 -21.13 -16.39 7.13
CA GLY A 182 -20.24 -17.27 7.90
C GLY A 182 -18.97 -16.61 8.43
N THR A 183 -18.43 -17.21 9.49
CA THR A 183 -17.25 -16.72 10.23
C THR A 183 -16.00 -16.63 9.35
N ASP A 184 -15.77 -17.62 8.49
CA ASP A 184 -14.57 -17.68 7.63
C ASP A 184 -14.59 -16.56 6.56
N ALA A 185 -15.75 -16.30 5.96
CA ALA A 185 -15.90 -15.21 4.99
C ALA A 185 -15.74 -13.83 5.65
N GLN A 186 -16.24 -13.67 6.89
CA GLN A 186 -16.02 -12.45 7.68
C GLN A 186 -14.54 -12.22 7.97
N GLN A 187 -13.81 -13.26 8.36
CA GLN A 187 -12.38 -13.19 8.62
C GLN A 187 -11.60 -12.83 7.35
N ALA A 188 -11.88 -13.50 6.23
CA ALA A 188 -11.22 -13.21 4.94
C ALA A 188 -11.48 -11.76 4.46
N ASN A 189 -12.70 -11.26 4.67
CA ASN A 189 -13.04 -9.87 4.37
C ASN A 189 -12.28 -8.88 5.26
N ALA A 190 -12.18 -9.15 6.56
CA ALA A 190 -11.39 -8.33 7.48
C ALA A 190 -9.90 -8.30 7.11
N GLU A 191 -9.33 -9.44 6.73
CA GLU A 191 -7.95 -9.54 6.25
C GLU A 191 -7.74 -8.77 4.94
N THR A 192 -8.70 -8.84 4.01
CA THR A 192 -8.67 -8.09 2.75
C THR A 192 -8.73 -6.58 3.01
N LYS A 193 -9.63 -6.13 3.88
CA LYS A 193 -9.72 -4.71 4.31
C LYS A 193 -8.41 -4.24 4.93
N LYS A 194 -7.82 -5.04 5.81
CA LYS A 194 -6.54 -4.72 6.45
C LYS A 194 -5.42 -4.61 5.41
N ALA A 195 -5.29 -5.59 4.52
CA ALA A 195 -4.27 -5.58 3.46
C ALA A 195 -4.43 -4.37 2.52
N TYR A 196 -5.66 -3.99 2.21
CA TYR A 196 -5.97 -2.78 1.45
C TYR A 196 -5.49 -1.52 2.15
N LEU A 197 -5.83 -1.34 3.43
CA LEU A 197 -5.41 -0.17 4.20
C LEU A 197 -3.89 -0.15 4.38
N ASP A 198 -3.25 -1.28 4.64
CA ASP A 198 -1.80 -1.38 4.77
C ASP A 198 -1.11 -1.00 3.43
N PHE A 199 -1.68 -1.41 2.29
CA PHE A 199 -1.22 -1.00 0.96
C PHE A 199 -1.38 0.51 0.74
N ILE A 200 -2.55 1.09 1.00
CA ILE A 200 -2.76 2.54 0.87
C ILE A 200 -1.83 3.32 1.80
N LEU A 201 -1.64 2.85 3.04
CA LEU A 201 -0.71 3.45 3.99
C LEU A 201 0.74 3.45 3.48
N SER A 202 1.16 2.38 2.79
CA SER A 202 2.51 2.30 2.19
C SER A 202 2.76 3.36 1.11
N ILE A 203 1.68 3.86 0.47
CA ILE A 203 1.71 4.90 -0.57
C ILE A 203 1.53 6.29 0.03
N ALA A 204 0.80 6.40 1.15
CA ALA A 204 0.39 7.66 1.78
C ALA A 204 1.54 8.52 2.36
N THR A 205 2.81 8.22 2.06
CA THR A 205 3.96 8.98 2.57
C THR A 205 5.04 9.11 1.50
N GLY A 206 5.80 10.21 1.56
CA GLY A 206 6.96 10.40 0.68
C GLY A 206 6.58 10.50 -0.80
N PRO A 207 7.49 10.17 -1.74
CA PRO A 207 7.29 10.52 -3.15
C PRO A 207 6.09 9.81 -3.79
N LEU A 208 5.66 8.66 -3.24
CA LEU A 208 4.52 7.90 -3.76
C LEU A 208 3.16 8.59 -3.49
N VAL A 209 3.09 9.48 -2.50
CA VAL A 209 1.83 10.15 -2.13
C VAL A 209 1.27 11.01 -3.26
N THR A 210 2.15 11.48 -4.14
CA THR A 210 1.80 12.23 -5.37
C THR A 210 0.84 11.49 -6.27
N VAL A 211 0.86 10.15 -6.23
CA VAL A 211 0.00 9.34 -7.09
C VAL A 211 -1.48 9.55 -6.79
N PHE A 212 -1.85 9.85 -5.53
CA PHE A 212 -3.26 10.12 -5.18
C PHE A 212 -3.82 11.38 -5.85
N ILE A 213 -2.96 12.34 -6.18
CA ILE A 213 -3.33 13.66 -6.68
C ILE A 213 -2.89 13.88 -8.13
N SER A 214 -2.46 12.83 -8.81
CA SER A 214 -2.12 12.88 -10.23
C SER A 214 -3.36 13.27 -11.06
N PRO A 215 -3.17 13.78 -12.29
CA PRO A 215 -4.28 14.05 -13.20
C PRO A 215 -5.19 12.82 -13.45
N ARG A 216 -4.66 11.60 -13.29
CA ARG A 216 -5.39 10.34 -13.47
C ARG A 216 -6.25 9.99 -12.26
N ASN A 217 -5.77 10.25 -11.04
CA ASN A 217 -6.38 9.73 -9.81
C ASN A 217 -7.13 10.81 -9.01
N ILE A 218 -6.86 12.10 -9.24
CA ILE A 218 -7.42 13.20 -8.44
C ILE A 218 -8.95 13.21 -8.40
N SER A 219 -9.64 12.79 -9.47
CA SER A 219 -11.11 12.71 -9.50
C SER A 219 -11.67 11.66 -8.53
N SER A 220 -10.91 10.61 -8.23
CA SER A 220 -11.29 9.52 -7.34
C SER A 220 -10.80 9.75 -5.90
N PHE A 221 -9.92 10.73 -5.68
CA PHE A 221 -9.34 11.03 -4.38
C PHE A 221 -10.41 11.37 -3.31
N PRO A 222 -11.44 12.20 -3.57
CA PRO A 222 -12.49 12.45 -2.58
C PRO A 222 -13.20 11.16 -2.13
N SER A 223 -13.56 10.28 -3.08
CA SER A 223 -14.20 9.00 -2.77
C SER A 223 -13.28 8.06 -1.98
N LEU A 224 -11.98 8.09 -2.25
CA LEU A 224 -10.99 7.35 -1.46
C LEU A 224 -10.94 7.85 -0.01
N VAL A 225 -10.88 9.17 0.21
CA VAL A 225 -10.86 9.77 1.55
C VAL A 225 -12.14 9.43 2.32
N GLU A 226 -13.31 9.51 1.67
CA GLU A 226 -14.59 9.06 2.26
C GLU A 226 -14.57 7.58 2.64
N GLY A 227 -14.04 6.71 1.77
CA GLY A 227 -13.87 5.29 2.07
C GLY A 227 -12.99 5.04 3.29
N ILE A 228 -11.86 5.75 3.39
CA ILE A 228 -10.94 5.69 4.53
C ILE A 228 -11.62 6.17 5.82
N MET A 229 -12.39 7.26 5.76
CA MET A 229 -13.19 7.72 6.92
C MET A 229 -14.23 6.68 7.34
N GLY A 230 -14.87 6.00 6.38
CA GLY A 230 -15.77 4.88 6.65
C GLY A 230 -15.09 3.77 7.47
N PHE A 231 -13.87 3.36 7.07
CA PHE A 231 -13.08 2.39 7.84
C PHE A 231 -12.69 2.89 9.23
N ALA A 232 -12.39 4.19 9.38
CA ALA A 232 -12.07 4.77 10.68
C ALA A 232 -13.26 4.70 11.66
N THR A 233 -14.50 4.69 11.16
CA THR A 233 -15.73 4.56 11.98
C THR A 233 -16.19 3.13 12.22
N ASP A 234 -15.60 2.13 11.55
CA ASP A 234 -16.02 0.73 11.66
C ASP A 234 -15.43 0.06 12.93
N THR A 235 -16.18 0.05 14.03
CA THR A 235 -15.69 -0.47 15.33
C THR A 235 -15.56 -1.98 15.39
N THR A 236 -15.92 -2.71 14.33
CA THR A 236 -15.86 -4.17 14.32
C THR A 236 -14.42 -4.69 14.29
N TYR A 237 -13.48 -3.92 13.74
CA TYR A 237 -12.09 -4.33 13.61
C TYR A 237 -11.12 -3.17 13.91
N PRO A 238 -10.75 -2.98 15.20
CA PRO A 238 -9.87 -1.89 15.64
C PRO A 238 -8.53 -1.76 14.90
N PRO A 239 -7.85 -2.85 14.46
CA PRO A 239 -6.62 -2.70 13.68
C PRO A 239 -6.82 -1.94 12.36
N SER A 240 -7.93 -2.17 11.64
CA SER A 240 -8.24 -1.41 10.41
C SER A 240 -8.62 0.04 10.72
N GLN A 241 -9.40 0.29 11.79
CA GLN A 241 -9.69 1.67 12.22
C GLN A 241 -8.38 2.45 12.44
N ARG A 242 -7.44 1.84 13.16
CA ARG A 242 -6.14 2.44 13.46
C ARG A 242 -5.36 2.73 12.18
N THR A 243 -5.25 1.77 11.26
CA THR A 243 -4.55 1.99 9.98
C THR A 243 -5.23 3.10 9.17
N ALA A 244 -6.57 3.13 9.11
CA ALA A 244 -7.31 4.19 8.43
C ALA A 244 -7.03 5.58 8.99
N ILE A 245 -7.04 5.74 10.31
CA ILE A 245 -6.70 7.02 10.97
C ILE A 245 -5.23 7.41 10.70
N SER A 246 -4.33 6.44 10.62
CA SER A 246 -2.92 6.69 10.27
C SER A 246 -2.77 7.23 8.85
N ILE A 247 -3.55 6.69 7.89
CA ILE A 247 -3.60 7.22 6.51
C ILE A 247 -4.10 8.67 6.51
N LEU A 248 -5.20 8.95 7.22
CA LEU A 248 -5.76 10.30 7.33
C LEU A 248 -4.75 11.28 7.98
N ALA A 249 -4.02 10.83 9.00
CA ALA A 249 -2.95 11.62 9.61
C ALA A 249 -1.83 11.97 8.62
N ASN A 250 -1.43 11.03 7.76
CA ASN A 250 -0.45 11.30 6.71
C ASN A 250 -1.01 12.25 5.64
N PHE A 251 -2.27 12.09 5.23
CA PHE A 251 -2.91 13.03 4.31
C PHE A 251 -2.98 14.45 4.89
N CYS A 252 -3.25 14.62 6.20
CA CYS A 252 -3.14 15.92 6.84
C CYS A 252 -1.74 16.53 6.71
N LEU A 253 -0.67 15.74 6.86
CA LEU A 253 0.71 16.23 6.75
C LEU A 253 1.12 16.56 5.32
N GLU A 254 0.69 15.75 4.35
CA GLU A 254 1.12 15.85 2.96
C GLU A 254 0.25 16.86 2.17
N PHE A 255 -1.05 16.93 2.45
CA PHE A 255 -2.04 17.74 1.71
C PHE A 255 -2.68 18.89 2.49
N GLY A 256 -2.57 18.86 3.82
CA GLY A 256 -3.09 19.93 4.67
C GLY A 256 -2.33 21.26 4.64
N PRO A 257 -0.99 21.29 4.47
CA PRO A 257 -0.26 22.56 4.51
C PRO A 257 -0.73 23.57 3.44
N PRO A 258 -0.66 24.89 3.74
CA PRO A 258 -0.96 25.92 2.75
C PRO A 258 -0.05 25.84 1.52
N GLU A 259 -0.50 26.39 0.39
CA GLU A 259 0.27 26.43 -0.85
C GLU A 259 1.66 27.06 -0.63
N GLY A 260 2.71 26.36 -1.06
CA GLY A 260 4.10 26.80 -0.91
C GLY A 260 4.71 26.58 0.48
N ALA A 261 3.99 25.98 1.43
CA ALA A 261 4.54 25.66 2.74
C ALA A 261 5.57 24.50 2.67
N PRO A 262 6.66 24.55 3.46
CA PRO A 262 7.59 23.43 3.57
C PRO A 262 6.92 22.24 4.26
N LEU A 263 7.44 21.03 4.04
CA LEU A 263 6.93 19.84 4.74
C LEU A 263 7.00 20.03 6.27
N PRO A 264 5.91 19.76 7.02
CA PRO A 264 5.88 19.93 8.47
C PRO A 264 6.87 19.04 9.24
N VAL A 265 7.38 17.99 8.57
CA VAL A 265 8.35 17.04 9.14
C VAL A 265 9.55 16.94 8.22
N LYS A 266 10.71 17.43 8.68
CA LYS A 266 12.00 17.21 8.00
C LYS A 266 12.38 15.74 8.10
N LYS A 267 12.45 15.04 6.96
CA LYS A 267 13.01 13.68 6.92
C LYS A 267 14.53 13.74 7.14
N PRO A 268 15.10 12.89 8.02
CA PRO A 268 16.56 12.84 8.20
C PRO A 268 17.26 12.53 6.88
N GLY A 269 18.17 13.40 6.45
CA GLY A 269 18.97 13.20 5.22
C GLY A 269 18.35 13.73 3.92
N ALA A 270 17.22 14.47 3.95
CA ALA A 270 16.69 15.13 2.77
C ALA A 270 17.63 16.26 2.30
N LYS A 271 18.14 16.14 1.07
CA LYS A 271 19.05 17.13 0.44
C LYS A 271 18.33 18.34 -0.16
N GLU A 272 17.02 18.24 -0.36
CA GLU A 272 16.14 19.31 -0.83
C GLU A 272 14.98 19.50 0.16
N GLU A 273 14.48 20.73 0.25
CA GLU A 273 13.22 21.02 0.94
C GLU A 273 12.09 20.38 0.13
N ALA A 274 11.80 19.11 0.43
CA ALA A 274 10.65 18.45 -0.17
C ALA A 274 9.40 19.29 0.11
N GLN A 275 8.74 19.69 -0.97
CA GLN A 275 7.59 20.59 -0.94
C GLN A 275 6.33 19.79 -0.63
N THR A 276 5.41 20.42 0.10
CA THR A 276 4.09 19.85 0.37
C THR A 276 3.27 19.79 -0.91
N HIS A 277 2.30 18.88 -0.94
CA HIS A 277 1.41 18.73 -2.07
C HIS A 277 0.11 19.48 -1.79
N TYR A 278 0.00 20.73 -2.22
CA TYR A 278 -1.24 21.48 -2.00
C TYR A 278 -2.40 20.87 -2.80
N VAL A 279 -3.48 20.53 -2.10
CA VAL A 279 -4.73 20.05 -2.69
C VAL A 279 -5.83 21.06 -2.36
N PRO A 280 -6.32 21.85 -3.33
CA PRO A 280 -7.38 22.82 -3.09
C PRO A 280 -8.63 22.18 -2.46
N GLY A 281 -9.13 22.77 -1.38
CA GLY A 281 -10.31 22.28 -0.67
C GLY A 281 -10.03 21.19 0.38
N PHE A 282 -8.81 20.65 0.47
CA PHE A 282 -8.49 19.65 1.49
C PHE A 282 -8.54 20.24 2.90
N GLU A 283 -8.34 21.56 3.05
CA GLU A 283 -8.58 22.27 4.30
C GLU A 283 -10.02 22.12 4.80
N GLN A 284 -11.01 22.15 3.91
CA GLN A 284 -12.41 21.97 4.28
C GLN A 284 -12.64 20.55 4.78
N VAL A 285 -12.02 19.56 4.13
CA VAL A 285 -12.06 18.16 4.61
C VAL A 285 -11.48 18.04 6.02
N ILE A 286 -10.37 18.73 6.31
CA ILE A 286 -9.77 18.74 7.64
C ILE A 286 -10.74 19.29 8.68
N TYR A 287 -11.29 20.48 8.45
CA TYR A 287 -12.09 21.20 9.45
C TYR A 287 -13.52 20.67 9.57
N ASP A 288 -14.16 20.35 8.46
CA ASP A 288 -15.58 19.95 8.44
C ASP A 288 -15.77 18.45 8.67
N ARG A 289 -14.74 17.63 8.42
CA ARG A 289 -14.85 16.16 8.50
C ARG A 289 -13.85 15.52 9.44
N LEU A 290 -12.53 15.72 9.25
CA LEU A 290 -11.51 14.97 10.00
C LEU A 290 -11.42 15.35 11.48
N ILE A 291 -11.51 16.65 11.79
CA ILE A 291 -11.55 17.10 13.19
C ILE A 291 -12.82 16.57 13.88
N PRO A 292 -14.04 16.77 13.34
CA PRO A 292 -15.24 16.17 13.93
C PRO A 292 -15.15 14.65 14.12
N LEU A 293 -14.61 13.94 13.11
CA LEU A 293 -14.40 12.49 13.15
C LEU A 293 -13.54 12.05 14.34
N ALA A 294 -12.48 12.80 14.65
CA ALA A 294 -11.58 12.52 15.77
C ALA A 294 -12.32 12.45 17.11
N PHE A 295 -13.34 13.28 17.30
CA PHE A 295 -14.13 13.33 18.54
C PHE A 295 -15.38 12.45 18.48
N SER A 296 -15.86 12.06 17.30
CA SER A 296 -17.03 11.19 17.16
C SER A 296 -16.72 9.70 17.32
N ILE A 297 -15.55 9.23 16.84
CA ILE A 297 -15.17 7.81 16.91
C ILE A 297 -15.25 7.24 18.35
N PRO A 298 -14.72 7.91 19.38
CA PRO A 298 -14.75 7.39 20.76
C PRO A 298 -16.16 7.37 21.38
N LEU A 299 -17.13 8.01 20.74
CA LEU A 299 -18.54 8.08 21.14
C LEU A 299 -19.41 7.06 20.41
N LEU A 300 -18.86 6.29 19.48
CA LEU A 300 -19.62 5.27 18.74
C LEU A 300 -20.09 4.16 19.69
N PRO A 301 -21.32 3.64 19.54
CA PRO A 301 -21.87 2.59 20.41
C PRO A 301 -21.01 1.32 20.50
N GLY A 302 -20.26 0.98 19.44
CA GLY A 302 -19.37 -0.18 19.42
C GLY A 302 -17.96 0.08 19.96
N PHE A 303 -17.64 1.29 20.40
CA PHE A 303 -16.31 1.65 20.87
C PHE A 303 -16.04 1.09 22.28
N ASN A 304 -15.29 0.00 22.36
CA ASN A 304 -15.00 -0.68 23.63
C ASN A 304 -13.73 -0.15 24.32
N TRP A 305 -13.92 0.74 25.27
CA TRP A 305 -12.83 1.31 26.05
C TRP A 305 -12.09 0.40 27.04
N LYS A 306 -12.57 -0.83 27.25
CA LYS A 306 -11.86 -1.85 28.03
C LYS A 306 -10.89 -2.64 27.16
N ASP A 307 -11.02 -2.57 25.85
CA ASP A 307 -10.16 -3.25 24.90
C ASP A 307 -8.89 -2.43 24.60
N GLY A 308 -7.73 -3.08 24.71
CA GLY A 308 -6.44 -2.46 24.47
C GLY A 308 -6.25 -2.01 23.01
N LEU A 309 -6.79 -2.74 22.04
CA LEU A 309 -6.69 -2.37 20.63
C LEU A 309 -7.52 -1.12 20.32
N THR A 310 -8.71 -1.03 20.90
CA THR A 310 -9.56 0.16 20.83
C THR A 310 -8.90 1.39 21.51
N ILE A 311 -8.18 1.22 22.61
CA ILE A 311 -7.35 2.30 23.19
C ILE A 311 -6.21 2.72 22.24
N GLN A 312 -5.67 1.81 21.43
CA GLN A 312 -4.69 2.19 20.39
C GLN A 312 -5.33 3.06 19.29
N VAL A 313 -6.62 2.88 19.00
CA VAL A 313 -7.36 3.74 18.08
C VAL A 313 -7.37 5.19 18.61
N THR A 314 -7.67 5.44 19.88
CA THR A 314 -7.63 6.81 20.44
C THR A 314 -6.23 7.41 20.43
N ASN A 315 -5.19 6.60 20.65
CA ASN A 315 -3.80 7.06 20.51
C ASN A 315 -3.50 7.52 19.08
N GLU A 316 -4.02 6.81 18.07
CA GLU A 316 -3.85 7.18 16.67
C GLU A 316 -4.68 8.41 16.28
N ILE A 317 -5.87 8.60 16.87
CA ILE A 317 -6.62 9.86 16.74
C ILE A 317 -5.77 11.03 17.26
N GLY A 318 -5.10 10.87 18.41
CA GLY A 318 -4.17 11.86 18.93
C GLY A 318 -3.00 12.14 17.98
N VAL A 319 -2.53 11.13 17.22
CA VAL A 319 -1.55 11.33 16.14
C VAL A 319 -2.12 12.20 15.03
N MET A 320 -3.33 11.90 14.56
CA MET A 320 -4.00 12.66 13.51
C MET A 320 -4.20 14.12 13.92
N LEU A 321 -4.66 14.39 15.14
CA LEU A 321 -4.81 15.77 15.64
C LEU A 321 -3.47 16.52 15.68
N LYS A 322 -2.37 15.88 16.12
CA LYS A 322 -1.03 16.50 16.07
C LYS A 322 -0.53 16.67 14.64
N ALA A 323 -0.86 15.76 13.73
CA ALA A 323 -0.54 15.88 12.30
C ALA A 323 -1.23 17.11 11.69
N THR A 324 -2.53 17.27 11.95
CA THR A 324 -3.32 18.43 11.55
C THR A 324 -2.74 19.74 12.11
N TYR A 325 -2.40 19.77 13.42
CA TYR A 325 -1.74 20.92 14.02
C TYR A 325 -0.36 21.21 13.39
N ARG A 326 0.44 20.19 13.09
CA ARG A 326 1.73 20.39 12.39
C ARG A 326 1.56 20.97 11.00
N ALA A 327 0.50 20.56 10.29
CA ALA A 327 0.23 21.01 8.93
C ALA A 327 -0.25 22.46 8.85
N ARG A 328 -1.08 22.89 9.81
CA ARG A 328 -1.78 24.21 9.75
C ARG A 328 -1.41 25.19 10.86
N GLY A 329 -0.71 24.73 11.89
CA GLY A 329 -0.28 25.56 13.02
C GLY A 329 -1.45 26.18 13.79
N GLN A 330 -1.37 27.50 14.00
CA GLN A 330 -2.30 28.26 14.84
C GLN A 330 -3.75 28.20 14.36
N GLU A 331 -3.98 28.08 13.05
CA GLU A 331 -5.32 28.02 12.46
C GLU A 331 -6.17 26.88 13.06
N VAL A 332 -5.57 25.72 13.32
CA VAL A 332 -6.25 24.58 13.95
C VAL A 332 -6.59 24.86 15.41
N LEU A 333 -5.70 25.54 16.13
CA LEU A 333 -5.93 25.90 17.52
C LEU A 333 -7.10 26.89 17.63
N ASP A 334 -7.14 27.89 16.76
CA ASP A 334 -8.20 28.90 16.73
C ASP A 334 -9.54 28.28 16.32
N PHE A 335 -9.56 27.38 15.34
CA PHE A 335 -10.76 26.65 14.95
C PHE A 335 -11.31 25.79 16.09
N LEU A 336 -10.44 25.03 16.76
CA LEU A 336 -10.84 24.21 17.91
C LEU A 336 -11.36 25.08 19.06
N ALA A 337 -10.68 26.19 19.36
CA ALA A 337 -11.00 27.06 20.49
C ALA A 337 -12.28 27.87 20.30
N ASN A 338 -12.49 28.39 19.08
CA ASN A 338 -13.51 29.41 18.83
C ASN A 338 -14.72 28.87 18.05
N SER A 339 -14.59 27.73 17.37
CA SER A 339 -15.66 27.19 16.52
C SER A 339 -16.10 25.79 16.93
N PHE A 340 -15.22 24.79 16.80
CA PHE A 340 -15.63 23.39 16.92
C PHE A 340 -15.97 22.97 18.36
N LEU A 341 -15.06 23.13 19.33
CA LEU A 341 -15.32 22.68 20.69
C LEU A 341 -16.46 23.46 21.38
N PRO A 342 -16.60 24.79 21.19
CA PRO A 342 -17.78 25.52 21.63
C PRO A 342 -19.08 24.97 21.04
N SER A 343 -19.11 24.59 19.75
CA SER A 343 -20.30 24.00 19.13
C SER A 343 -20.66 22.62 19.69
N GLN A 344 -19.71 21.93 20.33
CA GLN A 344 -19.94 20.70 21.08
C GLN A 344 -20.30 20.94 22.56
N ASN A 345 -20.55 22.20 22.96
CA ASN A 345 -20.82 22.62 24.34
C ASN A 345 -19.68 22.28 25.33
N ALA A 346 -18.43 22.25 24.87
CA ALA A 346 -17.29 22.00 25.74
C ALA A 346 -17.06 23.19 26.70
N PRO A 347 -16.80 22.95 28.01
CA PRO A 347 -16.51 24.03 28.96
C PRO A 347 -15.25 24.81 28.59
N GLN A 348 -15.20 26.11 28.86
CA GLN A 348 -14.07 26.96 28.45
C GLN A 348 -12.70 26.47 28.98
N GLU A 349 -12.65 26.02 30.24
CA GLU A 349 -11.43 25.46 30.84
C GLU A 349 -10.91 24.23 30.07
N THR A 350 -11.83 23.40 29.60
CA THR A 350 -11.54 22.20 28.80
C THR A 350 -10.92 22.56 27.46
N ILE A 351 -11.51 23.57 26.81
CA ILE A 351 -11.06 24.05 25.52
C ILE A 351 -9.63 24.56 25.63
N ILE A 352 -9.38 25.43 26.61
CA ILE A 352 -8.04 26.00 26.87
C ILE A 352 -7.04 24.89 27.15
N GLU A 353 -7.38 23.93 28.02
CA GLU A 353 -6.51 22.81 28.37
C GLU A 353 -6.12 21.97 27.14
N LEU A 354 -7.11 21.53 26.35
CA LEU A 354 -6.89 20.68 25.18
C LEU A 354 -6.05 21.39 24.10
N VAL A 355 -6.37 22.64 23.80
CA VAL A 355 -5.65 23.46 22.80
C VAL A 355 -4.21 23.71 23.26
N THR A 356 -4.02 24.04 24.54
CA THR A 356 -2.68 24.23 25.13
C THR A 356 -1.85 22.96 25.01
N LYS A 357 -2.42 21.81 25.38
CA LYS A 357 -1.74 20.51 25.30
C LYS A 357 -1.44 20.10 23.86
N LEU A 358 -2.35 20.36 22.92
CA LEU A 358 -2.11 20.11 21.49
C LEU A 358 -0.92 20.92 20.98
N GLN A 359 -0.80 22.17 21.41
CA GLN A 359 0.30 23.06 21.04
C GLN A 359 1.63 22.65 21.69
N SER A 360 1.65 22.47 23.01
CA SER A 360 2.88 22.41 23.81
C SER A 360 3.51 21.01 23.93
N GLU A 361 2.70 19.95 23.92
CA GLU A 361 3.19 18.59 24.16
C GLU A 361 3.85 17.98 22.92
N ASP A 362 4.84 17.11 23.11
CA ASP A 362 5.34 16.28 22.02
C ASP A 362 4.29 15.24 21.57
N GLN A 363 4.56 14.56 20.46
CA GLN A 363 3.60 13.62 19.90
C GLN A 363 3.31 12.45 20.84
N LYS A 364 4.24 11.99 21.68
CA LYS A 364 4.03 10.86 22.60
C LYS A 364 3.22 11.30 23.82
N ALA A 365 3.58 12.44 24.40
CA ALA A 365 2.88 13.01 25.55
C ALA A 365 1.43 13.38 25.19
N PHE A 366 1.21 13.97 24.01
CA PHE A 366 -0.14 14.35 23.58
C PHE A 366 -1.08 13.16 23.41
N ARG A 367 -0.67 12.02 22.80
CA ARG A 367 -1.58 10.86 22.65
C ARG A 367 -1.98 10.28 24.01
N LYS A 368 -1.03 10.21 24.94
CA LYS A 368 -1.31 9.76 26.32
C LYS A 368 -2.31 10.69 27.00
N TYR A 369 -2.08 12.00 26.88
CA TYR A 369 -2.99 13.02 27.38
C TYR A 369 -4.39 12.87 26.77
N PHE A 370 -4.49 12.84 25.44
CA PHE A 370 -5.75 12.83 24.72
C PHE A 370 -6.60 11.59 25.04
N THR A 371 -5.95 10.41 25.12
CA THR A 371 -6.63 9.20 25.58
C THR A 371 -7.17 9.38 27.00
N ALA A 372 -6.35 9.84 27.96
CA ALA A 372 -6.81 10.05 29.34
C ALA A 372 -7.93 11.10 29.45
N PHE A 373 -7.82 12.17 28.66
CA PHE A 373 -8.80 13.25 28.55
C PHE A 373 -10.18 12.71 28.14
N LEU A 374 -10.24 11.88 27.10
CA LEU A 374 -11.50 11.27 26.65
C LEU A 374 -12.03 10.24 27.65
N GLN A 375 -11.16 9.48 28.32
CA GLN A 375 -11.59 8.49 29.32
C GLN A 375 -12.24 9.14 30.56
N ALA A 376 -11.75 10.31 30.97
CA ALA A 376 -12.24 11.03 32.15
C ALA A 376 -13.61 11.71 31.95
N ARG A 377 -14.08 11.83 30.69
CA ARG A 377 -15.24 12.63 30.29
C ARG A 377 -16.33 11.80 29.64
N ARG A 378 -16.39 10.50 29.98
CA ARG A 378 -17.49 9.61 29.58
C ARG A 378 -18.69 9.73 30.48
#